data_AF-A0A2Z6RR69-F1
#
_entry.id   AF-A0A2Z6RR69-F1
#
_cell.length_a   1.000
_cell.length_b   1.000
_cell.length_c   1.000
_cell.angle_alpha   90.00
_cell.angle_beta   90.00
_cell.angle_gamma   90.00
#
_symmetry.space_group_name_H-M   'P 1'
#
loop_
_entity.id
_entity.type
_entity.pdbx_description
1 polymer ?
#
loop_
_entity_poly.entity_id
_entity_poly.type
_entity_poly.pdbx_seq_one_letter_code
_entity_poly.pdbx_strand_id
1 'polypeptide(L)'
;MSTNSNNSNTSSTSNNDTSQPSNNNDNSYSGVNDQGNSWTHRGDSVAPGGSYHYSNKDGSYYYQNPDGSNYYNNGKGNSRYNKG
;
A
#
# COMPACT_ATOMS: atom_id res chain seq x y z
N MET A 1 -15.58 -14.55 23.11
CA MET A 1 -14.30 -14.09 23.67
C MET A 1 -13.73 -13.09 22.68
N SER A 2 -13.71 -11.81 23.05
CA SER A 2 -13.18 -10.73 22.22
C SER A 2 -11.74 -10.48 22.65
N THR A 3 -10.76 -10.81 21.82
CA THR A 3 -9.37 -10.39 22.04
C THR A 3 -9.01 -9.34 21.01
N ASN A 4 -9.20 -8.09 21.47
CA ASN A 4 -8.62 -6.88 20.92
C ASN A 4 -7.09 -6.98 21.06
N SER A 5 -6.39 -7.26 19.96
CA SER A 5 -4.93 -7.19 19.92
C SER A 5 -4.51 -6.05 19.00
N ASN A 6 -4.45 -4.85 19.58
CA ASN A 6 -3.60 -3.77 19.09
C ASN A 6 -2.14 -4.24 19.23
N ASN A 7 -1.55 -4.79 18.17
CA ASN A 7 -0.12 -5.00 18.09
C ASN A 7 0.47 -4.02 17.06
N SER A 8 0.56 -2.77 17.49
CA SER A 8 1.32 -1.73 16.79
C SER A 8 2.79 -1.95 17.09
N ASN A 9 3.47 -2.79 16.30
CA ASN A 9 4.93 -2.82 16.32
C ASN A 9 5.51 -3.35 15.02
N THR A 10 5.85 -2.44 14.10
CA THR A 10 6.94 -2.69 13.16
C THR A 10 7.56 -1.37 12.72
N SER A 11 8.59 -0.96 13.45
CA SER A 11 9.56 0.04 13.04
C SER A 11 10.70 -0.64 12.29
N SER A 12 10.89 -0.31 11.02
CA SER A 12 12.20 -0.30 10.31
C SER A 12 12.09 0.55 9.04
N THR A 13 12.47 1.82 9.19
CA THR A 13 13.36 2.59 8.29
C THR A 13 13.16 2.49 6.76
N SER A 14 12.67 3.57 6.15
CA SER A 14 13.51 4.41 5.28
C SER A 14 12.82 5.73 4.98
N ASN A 15 13.50 6.83 5.27
CA ASN A 15 13.10 8.18 4.89
C ASN A 15 13.06 8.27 3.35
N ASN A 16 11.91 8.68 2.80
CA ASN A 16 11.93 9.51 1.61
C ASN A 16 10.73 10.45 1.66
N ASP A 17 11.05 11.70 1.96
CA ASP A 17 10.16 12.85 1.94
C ASP A 17 9.52 12.97 0.56
N THR A 18 8.25 12.58 0.47
CA THR A 18 7.30 13.20 -0.46
C THR A 18 6.06 13.50 0.35
N SER A 19 6.15 14.60 1.09
CA SER A 19 5.04 15.32 1.70
C SER A 19 3.76 15.24 0.84
N GLN A 20 2.83 14.36 1.21
CA GLN A 20 1.44 14.36 0.75
C GLN A 20 0.57 14.29 2.01
N PRO A 21 -0.49 15.10 2.08
CA PRO A 21 -1.07 15.56 3.34
C PRO A 21 -1.48 14.37 4.22
N SER A 22 -0.92 14.33 5.43
CA SER A 22 -1.39 13.45 6.51
C SER A 22 -2.77 13.93 6.92
N ASN A 23 -3.80 13.51 6.18
CA ASN A 23 -5.16 13.54 6.70
C ASN A 23 -5.21 12.46 7.77
N ASN A 24 -5.12 12.89 9.03
CA ASN A 24 -5.11 12.04 10.23
C ASN A 24 -6.39 11.20 10.43
N ASN A 25 -7.27 11.13 9.44
CA ASN A 25 -8.53 10.40 9.43
C ASN A 25 -8.63 9.36 8.30
N ASP A 26 -7.59 9.18 7.49
CA ASP A 26 -7.59 8.11 6.50
C ASP A 26 -7.33 6.81 7.27
N ASN A 27 -8.36 5.96 7.36
CA ASN A 27 -8.25 4.63 7.91
C ASN A 27 -7.26 3.82 7.06
N SER A 28 -5.98 3.99 7.33
CA SER A 28 -4.90 3.30 6.65
C SER A 28 -4.80 1.91 7.26
N TYR A 29 -5.05 0.89 6.44
CA TYR A 29 -5.00 -0.51 6.86
C TYR A 29 -3.85 -1.19 6.16
N SER A 30 -3.13 -2.05 6.86
CA SER A 30 -2.07 -2.84 6.26
C SER A 30 -2.09 -4.27 6.77
N GLY A 31 -1.43 -5.17 6.05
CA GLY A 31 -1.33 -6.56 6.43
C GLY A 31 -0.28 -7.31 5.64
N VAL A 32 0.04 -8.50 6.12
CA VAL A 32 0.92 -9.45 5.44
C VAL A 32 0.19 -10.78 5.39
N ASN A 33 0.19 -11.44 4.23
CA ASN A 33 -0.40 -12.77 4.08
C ASN A 33 0.63 -13.87 4.38
N ASP A 34 0.17 -15.12 4.49
CA ASP A 34 1.03 -16.27 4.82
C ASP A 34 2.13 -16.55 3.79
N GLN A 35 2.03 -15.98 2.58
CA GLN A 35 3.03 -16.10 1.53
C GLN A 35 4.13 -15.03 1.65
N GLY A 36 3.97 -14.07 2.57
CA GLY A 36 4.89 -12.96 2.79
C GLY A 36 4.64 -11.76 1.89
N ASN A 37 3.49 -11.67 1.23
CA ASN A 37 3.11 -10.48 0.47
C ASN A 37 2.50 -9.45 1.44
N SER A 38 2.89 -8.19 1.28
CA SER A 38 2.47 -7.07 2.11
C SER A 38 1.50 -6.18 1.33
N TRP A 39 0.55 -5.58 2.05
CA TRP A 39 -0.39 -4.64 1.46
C TRP A 39 -0.67 -3.47 2.39
N THR A 40 -1.05 -2.34 1.81
CA THR A 40 -1.43 -1.13 2.51
C THR A 40 -2.53 -0.41 1.74
N HIS A 41 -3.72 -0.39 2.31
CA HIS A 41 -4.81 0.49 1.91
C HIS A 41 -4.60 1.86 2.57
N ARG A 42 -4.56 2.92 1.77
CA ARG A 42 -4.22 4.28 2.22
C ARG A 42 -5.45 5.19 2.36
N GLY A 43 -6.64 4.66 2.13
CA GLY A 43 -7.90 5.37 2.31
C GLY A 43 -8.68 5.55 1.02
N ASP A 44 -9.82 6.21 1.16
CA ASP A 44 -10.75 6.48 0.07
C ASP A 44 -10.13 7.44 -0.96
N SER A 45 -10.49 7.25 -2.22
CA SER A 45 -10.02 8.08 -3.32
C SER A 45 -10.92 7.96 -4.54
N VAL A 46 -10.62 8.66 -5.64
CA VAL A 46 -11.41 8.52 -6.88
C VAL A 46 -11.16 7.18 -7.58
N ALA A 47 -10.07 6.49 -7.23
CA ALA A 47 -9.83 5.13 -7.67
C ALA A 47 -10.85 4.13 -7.08
N PRO A 48 -11.35 3.18 -7.87
CA PRO A 48 -12.18 2.09 -7.37
C PRO A 48 -11.45 1.31 -6.25
N GLY A 49 -12.06 1.26 -5.07
CA GLY A 49 -11.44 0.58 -3.92
C GLY A 49 -10.34 1.39 -3.22
N GLY A 50 -10.24 2.69 -3.48
CA GLY A 50 -9.35 3.59 -2.75
C GLY A 50 -7.90 3.54 -3.23
N SER A 51 -7.02 4.18 -2.46
CA SER A 51 -5.58 4.17 -2.70
C SER A 51 -4.94 2.94 -2.07
N TYR A 52 -4.06 2.27 -2.81
CA TYR A 52 -3.59 0.95 -2.42
C TYR A 52 -2.14 0.71 -2.82
N HIS A 53 -1.40 0.02 -1.97
CA HIS A 53 -0.06 -0.48 -2.28
C HIS A 53 0.00 -1.97 -1.97
N TYR A 54 0.55 -2.75 -2.89
CA TYR A 54 0.73 -4.18 -2.73
C TYR A 54 2.16 -4.54 -3.13
N SER A 55 2.85 -5.28 -2.27
CA SER A 55 4.21 -5.74 -2.52
C SER A 55 4.25 -7.24 -2.36
N ASN A 56 4.70 -7.92 -3.41
CA ASN A 56 4.88 -9.36 -3.41
C ASN A 56 6.28 -9.71 -2.92
N LYS A 57 6.41 -10.88 -2.29
CA LYS A 57 7.69 -11.42 -1.84
C LYS A 57 8.71 -11.61 -2.97
N ASP A 58 8.24 -11.79 -4.20
CA ASP A 58 9.08 -11.92 -5.39
C ASP A 58 9.65 -10.59 -5.91
N GLY A 59 9.37 -9.48 -5.21
CA GLY A 59 9.82 -8.14 -5.57
C GLY A 59 8.93 -7.42 -6.58
N SER A 60 7.90 -8.08 -7.11
CA SER A 60 6.85 -7.39 -7.87
C SER A 60 5.97 -6.55 -6.96
N TYR A 61 5.43 -5.44 -7.47
CA TYR A 61 4.55 -4.58 -6.69
C TYR A 61 3.50 -3.90 -7.56
N TYR A 62 2.41 -3.51 -6.90
CA TYR A 62 1.30 -2.77 -7.48
C TYR A 62 1.00 -1.54 -6.63
N TYR A 63 0.64 -0.46 -7.30
CA TYR A 63 0.28 0.80 -6.68
C TYR A 63 -0.94 1.37 -7.37
N GLN A 64 -2.00 1.63 -6.61
CA GLN A 64 -3.17 2.40 -7.00
C GLN A 64 -3.09 3.76 -6.34
N ASN A 65 -2.89 4.77 -7.18
CA ASN A 65 -2.85 6.15 -6.76
C ASN A 65 -4.27 6.69 -6.55
N PRO A 66 -4.42 7.71 -5.69
CA PRO A 66 -5.70 8.33 -5.44
C PRO A 66 -6.39 8.88 -6.68
N ASP A 67 -5.61 9.32 -7.67
CA ASP A 67 -6.06 9.90 -8.94
C ASP A 67 -6.60 8.87 -9.94
N GLY A 68 -6.69 7.59 -9.56
CA GLY A 68 -7.11 6.49 -10.42
C GLY A 68 -5.97 5.86 -11.22
N SER A 69 -4.80 6.50 -11.30
CA SER A 69 -3.66 5.93 -12.01
C SER A 69 -3.05 4.76 -11.25
N ASN A 70 -2.47 3.84 -12.02
CA ASN A 70 -1.92 2.59 -11.52
C ASN A 70 -0.51 2.35 -12.00
N TYR A 71 0.29 1.76 -11.14
CA TYR A 71 1.65 1.34 -11.46
C TYR A 71 1.85 -0.12 -11.07
N TYR A 72 2.36 -0.91 -12.00
CA TYR A 72 2.68 -2.32 -11.80
C TYR A 72 4.14 -2.59 -12.17
N ASN A 73 4.89 -3.22 -11.27
CA ASN A 73 6.23 -3.74 -11.52
C ASN A 73 6.20 -5.25 -11.37
N ASN A 74 6.84 -5.97 -12.30
CA ASN A 74 6.85 -7.42 -12.30
C ASN A 74 8.03 -8.07 -11.53
N GLY A 75 8.83 -7.28 -10.80
CA GLY A 75 10.03 -7.74 -10.08
C GLY A 75 11.20 -8.15 -10.98
N LYS A 76 11.05 -8.07 -12.31
CA LYS A 76 12.00 -8.55 -13.32
C LYS A 76 12.47 -7.42 -14.24
N GLY A 77 12.49 -6.20 -13.73
CA GLY A 77 12.93 -5.00 -14.47
C GLY A 77 11.92 -4.44 -15.47
N ASN A 78 10.69 -4.96 -15.55
CA ASN A 78 9.63 -4.34 -16.35
C ASN A 78 8.58 -3.71 -15.45
N SER A 79 8.12 -2.53 -15.86
CA SER A 79 7.01 -1.85 -15.22
C SER A 79 6.01 -1.31 -16.24
N ARG A 80 4.77 -1.12 -15.80
CA ARG A 80 3.68 -0.56 -16.58
C ARG A 80 2.97 0.50 -15.74
N TYR A 81 2.83 1.68 -16.33
CA TYR A 81 1.98 2.73 -15.81
C TYR A 81 0.70 2.79 -16.64
N ASN A 82 -0.44 2.83 -15.96
CA ASN A 82 -1.74 3.04 -16.58
C ASN A 82 -2.35 4.31 -16.01
N LYS A 83 -2.72 5.22 -16.89
CA LYS A 83 -3.42 6.44 -16.49
C LYS A 83 -4.89 6.08 -16.17
N GLY A 84 -5.38 6.62 -15.05
CA GLY A 84 -6.77 6.53 -14.61
C GLY A 84 -7.71 7.45 -15.37
#